data_AF-A0A183H098-F1
#
_entry.id   AF-A0A183H098-F1
#
_cell.length_a   1.000
_cell.length_b   1.000
_cell.length_c   1.000
_cell.angle_alpha   90.00
_cell.angle_beta   90.00
_cell.angle_gamma   90.00
#
_symmetry.space_group_name_H-M   'P 1'
#
loop_
_entity.id
_entity.type
_entity.pdbx_description
1 polymer ?
#
loop_
_entity_poly.entity_id
_entity_poly.type
_entity_poly.pdbx_seq_one_letter_code
_entity_poly.pdbx_strand_id
1 'polypeptide(L)'
;MILKSLINANARTITLIITSIPKPPIPSLEHTLKRYLEYASVVVHNDQAKLLHTEKAVAEFRSTGTRLQEKLEKIASEQDNWEYNLKI
;
A
#
# COMPACT_ATOMS: atom_id res chain seq x y z
N MET A 1 36.21 -0.83 -28.45
CA MET A 1 35.60 0.41 -27.90
C MET A 1 34.06 0.38 -27.92
N ILE A 2 33.41 -0.28 -28.89
CA ILE A 2 31.96 -0.27 -29.13
C ILE A 2 31.13 -1.07 -28.08
N LEU A 3 31.65 -2.18 -27.55
CA LEU A 3 30.90 -3.02 -26.61
C LEU A 3 30.66 -2.34 -25.24
N LYS A 4 31.65 -1.59 -24.74
CA LYS A 4 31.54 -0.85 -23.47
C LYS A 4 30.53 0.31 -23.57
N SER A 5 30.45 0.98 -24.71
CA SER A 5 29.47 2.06 -24.94
C SER A 5 28.04 1.53 -25.04
N LEU A 6 27.84 0.35 -25.65
CA LEU A 6 26.52 -0.28 -25.75
C LEU A 6 26.01 -0.77 -24.38
N ILE A 7 26.88 -1.38 -23.57
CA ILE A 7 26.55 -1.79 -22.19
C ILE A 7 26.17 -0.57 -21.33
N ASN A 8 26.93 0.52 -21.45
CA ASN A 8 26.70 1.74 -20.68
C ASN A 8 25.42 2.48 -21.13
N ALA A 9 25.09 2.46 -22.43
CA ALA A 9 23.84 2.98 -22.95
C ALA A 9 22.64 2.19 -22.42
N ASN A 10 22.71 0.85 -22.44
CA ASN A 10 21.65 0.00 -21.91
C ASN A 10 21.47 0.19 -20.40
N ALA A 11 22.56 0.29 -19.65
CA ALA A 11 22.52 0.58 -18.21
C ALA A 11 21.84 1.93 -17.93
N ARG A 12 22.16 2.99 -18.70
CA ARG A 12 21.49 4.30 -18.59
C ARG A 12 20.01 4.22 -18.91
N THR A 13 19.62 3.49 -19.96
CA THR A 13 18.21 3.30 -20.33
C THR A 13 17.45 2.56 -19.22
N ILE A 14 18.03 1.51 -18.63
CA ILE A 14 17.44 0.78 -17.50
C ILE A 14 17.31 1.68 -16.26
N THR A 15 18.35 2.45 -15.92
CA THR A 15 18.29 3.41 -14.82
C THR A 15 17.20 4.46 -15.03
N LEU A 16 17.09 5.02 -16.24
CA LEU A 16 16.03 5.97 -16.61
C LEU A 16 14.64 5.38 -16.42
N ILE A 17 14.42 4.13 -16.84
CA ILE A 17 13.14 3.43 -16.68
C ILE A 17 12.81 3.26 -15.20
N ILE A 18 13.75 2.77 -14.38
CA ILE A 18 13.51 2.54 -12.95
C ILE A 18 13.20 3.85 -12.22
N THR A 19 13.89 4.94 -12.54
CA THR A 19 13.62 6.26 -11.93
C THR A 19 12.29 6.89 -12.36
N SER A 20 11.65 6.37 -13.41
CA SER A 20 10.38 6.89 -13.93
C SER A 20 9.15 6.17 -13.37
N ILE A 21 9.32 5.02 -12.70
CA ILE A 21 8.22 4.30 -12.09
C ILE A 21 7.82 5.04 -10.81
N PRO A 22 6.56 5.50 -10.67
CA PRO A 22 6.13 6.18 -9.46
C PRO A 22 6.17 5.22 -8.27
N LYS A 23 6.49 5.75 -7.08
CA LYS A 23 6.38 4.99 -5.84
C LYS A 23 4.95 4.46 -5.66
N PRO A 24 4.75 3.26 -5.09
CA PRO A 24 3.40 2.75 -4.83
C PRO A 24 2.61 3.73 -3.96
N PRO A 25 1.38 4.13 -4.35
CA PRO A 25 0.60 5.08 -3.58
C PRO A 25 0.13 4.44 -2.28
N ILE A 26 -0.06 5.26 -1.24
CA ILE A 26 -0.75 4.83 -0.03
C ILE A 26 -2.21 5.31 -0.14
N PRO A 27 -3.21 4.40 -0.14
CA PRO A 27 -4.60 4.80 -0.05
C PRO A 27 -4.89 5.39 1.33
N SER A 28 -5.85 6.32 1.41
CA SER A 28 -6.25 6.84 2.72
C SER A 28 -6.83 5.73 3.60
N LEU A 29 -6.60 5.82 4.91
CA LEU A 29 -7.15 4.87 5.88
C LEU A 29 -8.69 4.78 5.75
N GLU A 30 -9.38 5.91 5.57
CA GLU A 30 -10.82 5.94 5.38
C GLU A 30 -11.26 5.15 4.15
N HIS A 31 -10.61 5.36 3.01
CA HIS A 31 -10.92 4.65 1.78
C HIS A 31 -10.72 3.14 1.95
N THR A 32 -9.60 2.74 2.56
CA THR A 32 -9.26 1.34 2.82
C THR A 32 -10.28 0.66 3.74
N LEU A 33 -10.63 1.30 4.88
CA LEU A 33 -11.61 0.75 5.82
C LEU A 33 -13.02 0.66 5.22
N LYS A 34 -13.40 1.63 4.39
CA LYS A 34 -14.67 1.58 3.66
C LYS A 34 -14.72 0.39 2.70
N ARG A 35 -13.70 0.22 1.85
CA ARG A 35 -13.63 -0.92 0.92
C ARG A 35 -13.58 -2.27 1.64
N TYR A 36 -12.88 -2.33 2.78
CA TYR A 36 -12.86 -3.52 3.62
C TYR A 36 -14.26 -3.92 4.09
N LEU A 37 -15.05 -2.97 4.62
CA LEU A 37 -16.42 -3.25 5.06
C LEU A 37 -17.34 -3.63 3.89
N GLU A 38 -17.19 -2.97 2.74
CA GLU A 38 -17.91 -3.34 1.51
C GLU A 38 -17.65 -4.81 1.14
N TYR A 39 -16.39 -5.26 1.15
CA TYR A 39 -16.07 -6.66 0.86
C TYR A 39 -16.49 -7.62 1.96
N ALA A 40 -16.33 -7.26 3.24
CA ALA A 40 -16.76 -8.07 4.36
C ALA A 40 -18.27 -8.35 4.28
N SER A 41 -19.08 -7.37 3.87
CA SER A 41 -20.54 -7.53 3.71
C SER A 41 -20.93 -8.62 2.71
N VAL A 42 -20.10 -8.85 1.68
CA VAL A 42 -20.31 -9.91 0.68
C VAL A 42 -19.94 -11.27 1.24
N VAL A 43 -18.83 -11.35 2.01
CA VAL A 43 -18.28 -12.62 2.53
C VAL A 43 -19.12 -13.19 3.67
N VAL A 44 -19.80 -12.35 4.46
CA VAL A 44 -20.58 -12.82 5.61
C VAL A 44 -21.90 -13.53 5.24
N HIS A 45 -22.21 -13.70 3.94
CA HIS A 45 -23.40 -14.45 3.45
C HIS A 45 -24.70 -14.09 4.19
N ASN A 46 -24.94 -12.80 4.43
CA ASN A 46 -26.09 -12.25 5.16
C ASN A 46 -26.11 -12.49 6.69
N ASP A 47 -25.00 -12.89 7.30
CA ASP A 47 -24.84 -12.89 8.77
C ASP A 47 -24.59 -11.47 9.28
N GLN A 48 -25.69 -10.77 9.58
CA GLN A 48 -25.67 -9.37 10.03
C GLN A 48 -24.96 -9.20 11.38
N ALA A 49 -24.96 -10.22 12.25
CA ALA A 49 -24.28 -10.15 13.54
C ALA A 49 -22.76 -10.10 13.36
N LYS A 50 -22.22 -10.89 12.43
CA LYS A 50 -20.79 -10.84 12.06
C LYS A 50 -20.40 -9.53 11.39
N LEU A 51 -21.27 -8.99 10.52
CA LEU A 51 -21.02 -7.69 9.90
C LEU A 51 -20.96 -6.58 10.95
N LEU A 52 -21.96 -6.52 11.85
CA LEU A 52 -22.01 -5.53 12.92
C LEU A 52 -20.79 -5.62 13.86
N HIS A 53 -20.34 -6.83 14.18
CA HIS A 53 -19.12 -7.03 14.95
C HIS A 53 -17.89 -6.44 14.21
N THR A 54 -17.81 -6.66 12.90
CA THR A 54 -16.73 -6.13 12.06
C THR A 54 -16.76 -4.59 11.99
N GLU A 55 -17.94 -3.99 11.85
CA GLU A 55 -18.11 -2.53 11.86
C GLU A 55 -17.65 -1.90 13.18
N LYS A 56 -17.99 -2.53 14.31
CA LYS A 56 -17.52 -2.10 15.64
C LYS A 56 -15.99 -2.19 15.76
N ALA A 57 -15.41 -3.31 15.34
CA ALA A 57 -13.96 -3.48 15.35
C ALA A 57 -13.26 -2.43 14.47
N VAL A 58 -13.82 -2.10 13.31
CA VAL A 58 -13.30 -1.02 12.44
C VAL A 58 -13.40 0.34 13.14
N ALA A 59 -14.53 0.63 13.80
CA ALA A 59 -14.71 1.88 14.54
C ALA A 59 -13.69 2.03 15.68
N GLU A 60 -13.47 0.96 16.45
CA GLU A 60 -12.48 0.90 17.54
C GLU A 60 -11.04 1.01 17.00
N PHE A 61 -10.76 0.41 15.84
CA PHE A 61 -9.45 0.47 15.21
C PHE A 61 -9.06 1.88 14.77
N ARG A 62 -10.01 2.77 14.43
CA ARG A 62 -9.73 4.07 13.79
C ARG A 62 -8.60 4.86 14.46
N SER A 63 -8.62 4.99 15.79
CA SER A 63 -7.58 5.73 16.52
C SER A 63 -6.18 5.12 16.34
N THR A 64 -6.07 3.80 16.51
CA THR A 64 -4.82 3.07 16.30
C THR A 64 -4.41 3.10 14.83
N GLY A 65 -5.37 2.93 13.93
CA GLY A 65 -5.19 2.96 12.49
C GLY A 65 -4.62 4.28 12.00
N THR A 66 -5.11 5.43 12.50
CA THR A 66 -4.57 6.74 12.13
C THR A 66 -3.07 6.84 12.46
N ARG A 67 -2.68 6.43 13.67
CA ARG A 67 -1.27 6.44 14.08
C ARG A 67 -0.41 5.46 13.27
N LEU A 68 -0.99 4.34 12.82
CA LEU A 68 -0.29 3.39 11.94
C LEU A 68 -0.18 3.92 10.50
N GLN A 69 -1.21 4.61 10.02
CA GLN A 69 -1.22 5.27 8.71
C GLN A 69 -0.11 6.33 8.62
N GLU A 70 0.04 7.18 9.64
CA GLU A 70 1.13 8.17 9.69
C GLU A 70 2.52 7.51 9.63
N LYS A 71 2.70 6.38 10.31
CA LYS A 71 3.94 5.60 10.25
C LYS A 71 4.16 5.00 8.86
N LEU A 72 3.10 4.51 8.22
CA LEU A 72 3.15 3.97 6.87
C LEU A 72 3.53 5.05 5.85
N GLU A 73 2.94 6.24 5.96
CA GLU A 73 3.25 7.41 5.13
C GLU A 73 4.70 7.84 5.29
N LYS A 74 5.21 7.83 6.53
CA LYS A 74 6.64 8.06 6.79
C LYS A 74 7.51 7.01 6.09
N ILE A 75 7.19 5.73 6.20
CA ILE A 75 7.94 4.64 5.53
C ILE A 75 7.94 4.83 4.01
N ALA A 76 6.81 5.16 3.39
CA ALA A 76 6.75 5.38 1.94
C ALA A 76 7.47 6.65 1.47
N SER A 77 7.58 7.67 2.32
CA SER A 77 8.41 8.83 2.01
C SER A 77 9.90 8.44 1.89
N GLU A 78 10.35 7.51 2.72
CA GLU A 78 11.75 7.08 2.85
C GLU A 78 12.13 5.95 1.88
N GLN A 79 11.18 5.12 1.45
CA GLN A 79 11.43 3.94 0.61
C GLN A 79 10.88 4.09 -0.81
N ASP A 80 11.50 3.42 -1.79
CA ASP A 80 11.00 3.39 -3.18
C ASP A 80 9.80 2.45 -3.34
N ASN A 81 9.77 1.37 -2.56
CA ASN A 81 8.65 0.45 -2.46
C ASN A 81 8.45 0.06 -0.98
N TRP A 82 7.42 0.63 -0.35
CA TRP A 82 7.13 0.43 1.07
C TRP A 82 6.53 -0.95 1.37
N GLU A 83 5.90 -1.62 0.40
CA GLU A 83 5.28 -2.93 0.57
C GLU A 83 6.32 -4.04 0.72
N TYR A 84 7.43 -3.94 -0.01
CA TYR A 84 8.46 -4.98 -0.05
C TYR A 84 9.16 -5.22 1.30
N ASN A 85 9.24 -4.19 2.16
CA ASN A 85 9.97 -4.26 3.42
C ASN A 85 9.05 -4.29 4.66
N LEU A 86 7.73 -4.35 4.49
CA LEU A 86 6.80 -4.51 5.61
C LEU A 86 6.93 -5.91 6.20
N LYS A 87 7.66 -6.03 7.32
CA LYS A 87 7.61 -7.19 8.19
C LYS A 87 6.47 -6.97 9.20
N ILE A 88 5.31 -7.55 8.91
CA ILE A 88 4.16 -7.62 9.81
C ILE A 88 4.20 -8.97 10.53
#